data_AF-A0AAU5UP75-F1
#
_entry.id   AF-A0AAU5UP75-F1
#
_cell.length_a   1.000
_cell.length_b   1.000
_cell.length_c   1.000
_cell.angle_alpha   90.00
_cell.angle_beta   90.00
_cell.angle_gamma   90.00
#
_symmetry.space_group_name_H-M   'P 1'
#
loop_
_entity.id
_entity.type
_entity.pdbx_description
1 polymer ?
#
loop_
_entity_poly.entity_id
_entity_poly.type
_entity_poly.pdbx_seq_one_letter_code
_entity_poly.pdbx_strand_id
1 'polypeptide(L)'
;MTQYFVHGRDRAGAGELKAQLTEEHWAFMDRYAEELIARGPTLTEDREESTGSLHIVDLPDDQALKTFAYDEPYYLGGAFDTVELYRFHNHTGRTMWEFTTAVEGLGRYLVLTKDGPRPLTSDHLIVYGDLLDGDVHVGRAALVEAPDATAAAELLQAADAEVHPWEFGGRR
;
A
#
# COMPACT_ATOMS: atom_id res chain seq x y z
N MET A 1 16.98 -10.46 0.29
CA MET A 1 15.77 -9.77 0.77
C MET A 1 15.64 -8.50 -0.04
N THR A 2 14.50 -8.35 -0.67
CA THR A 2 14.13 -7.29 -1.59
C THR A 2 12.74 -6.83 -1.17
N GLN A 3 12.57 -5.53 -1.03
CA GLN A 3 11.27 -4.97 -0.68
C GLN A 3 10.43 -4.78 -1.93
N TYR A 4 9.15 -5.09 -1.82
CA TYR A 4 8.19 -5.02 -2.91
C TYR A 4 6.97 -4.24 -2.50
N PHE A 5 6.43 -3.51 -3.47
CA PHE A 5 5.14 -2.85 -3.39
C PHE A 5 4.12 -3.67 -4.19
N VAL A 6 3.02 -4.04 -3.55
CA VAL A 6 1.94 -4.84 -4.12
C VAL A 6 0.62 -4.11 -3.90
N HIS A 7 -0.05 -3.74 -4.99
CA HIS A 7 -1.32 -3.03 -4.92
C HIS A 7 -2.35 -3.75 -5.79
N GLY A 8 -3.28 -4.43 -5.13
CA GLY A 8 -4.46 -5.03 -5.77
C GLY A 8 -5.60 -4.02 -5.77
N ARG A 9 -6.07 -3.62 -6.96
CA ARG A 9 -7.29 -2.80 -7.08
C ARG A 9 -8.49 -3.72 -7.21
N ASP A 10 -9.49 -3.50 -6.37
CA ASP A 10 -10.70 -4.31 -6.34
C ASP A 10 -11.47 -4.18 -7.66
N ARG A 11 -12.08 -5.27 -8.12
CA ARG A 11 -13.09 -5.20 -9.18
C ARG A 11 -14.37 -4.57 -8.66
N ALA A 12 -15.19 -4.05 -9.57
CA ALA A 12 -16.53 -3.59 -9.20
C ALA A 12 -17.34 -4.70 -8.50
N GLY A 13 -17.94 -4.36 -7.36
CA GLY A 13 -18.74 -5.29 -6.55
C GLY A 13 -17.93 -6.40 -5.87
N ALA A 14 -16.64 -6.19 -5.58
CA ALA A 14 -15.82 -7.15 -4.83
C ALA A 14 -16.11 -7.18 -3.32
N GLY A 15 -16.79 -6.17 -2.76
CA GLY A 15 -16.94 -6.00 -1.30
C GLY A 15 -17.52 -7.22 -0.58
N GLU A 16 -18.63 -7.79 -1.08
CA GLU A 16 -19.23 -8.99 -0.47
C GLU A 16 -18.31 -10.21 -0.53
N LEU A 17 -17.63 -10.40 -1.66
CA LEU A 17 -16.66 -11.49 -1.83
C LEU A 17 -15.48 -11.32 -0.88
N LYS A 18 -14.92 -10.11 -0.76
CA LYS A 18 -13.84 -9.82 0.20
C LYS A 18 -14.30 -10.11 1.62
N ALA A 19 -15.50 -9.67 2.00
CA ALA A 19 -16.05 -9.95 3.32
C ALA A 19 -16.11 -11.46 3.64
N GLN A 20 -16.46 -12.30 2.66
CA GLN A 20 -16.47 -13.76 2.81
C GLN A 20 -15.05 -14.36 2.97
N LEU A 21 -14.07 -13.81 2.27
CA LEU A 21 -12.68 -14.31 2.23
C LEU A 21 -11.74 -13.63 3.25
N THR A 22 -12.21 -12.62 3.98
CA THR A 22 -11.37 -11.77 4.84
C THR A 22 -10.56 -12.56 5.86
N GLU A 23 -11.17 -13.56 6.50
CA GLU A 23 -10.48 -14.37 7.50
C GLU A 23 -9.33 -15.18 6.89
N GLU A 24 -9.56 -15.78 5.71
CA GLU A 24 -8.54 -16.52 4.97
C GLU A 24 -7.43 -15.58 4.51
N HIS A 25 -7.79 -14.39 4.01
CA HIS A 25 -6.84 -13.36 3.62
C HIS A 25 -5.97 -12.93 4.80
N TRP A 26 -6.56 -12.71 5.97
CA TRP A 26 -5.80 -12.40 7.18
C TRP A 26 -4.88 -13.54 7.60
N ALA A 27 -5.37 -14.78 7.65
CA ALA A 27 -4.55 -15.95 7.96
C ALA A 27 -3.39 -16.13 6.97
N PHE A 28 -3.59 -15.81 5.69
CA PHE A 28 -2.52 -15.79 4.70
C PHE A 28 -1.47 -14.74 5.06
N MET A 29 -1.89 -13.51 5.37
CA MET A 29 -1.01 -12.38 5.69
C MET A 29 -0.27 -12.55 7.02
N ASP A 30 -0.86 -13.26 7.98
CA ASP A 30 -0.24 -13.56 9.28
C ASP A 30 1.06 -14.38 9.12
N ARG A 31 1.23 -15.11 8.00
CA ARG A 31 2.46 -15.85 7.67
C ARG A 31 3.62 -14.96 7.23
N TYR A 32 3.34 -13.70 6.89
CA TYR A 32 4.30 -12.69 6.44
C TYR A 32 4.44 -11.55 7.46
N ALA A 33 4.00 -11.75 8.71
CA ALA A 33 3.90 -10.69 9.70
C ALA A 33 5.27 -10.06 10.03
N GLU A 34 6.37 -10.83 9.97
CA GLU A 34 7.72 -10.33 10.24
C GLU A 34 8.32 -9.60 9.01
N GLU A 35 7.86 -9.95 7.81
CA GLU A 35 8.33 -9.42 6.53
C GLU A 35 7.57 -8.18 6.05
N LEU A 36 6.34 -7.99 6.51
CA LEU A 36 5.54 -6.85 6.13
C LEU A 36 6.19 -5.55 6.65
N ILE A 37 6.21 -4.55 5.80
CA ILE A 37 6.63 -3.17 6.09
C ILE A 37 5.40 -2.29 6.25
N ALA A 38 4.40 -2.46 5.40
CA ALA A 38 3.11 -1.80 5.52
C ALA A 38 2.00 -2.66 4.92
N ARG A 39 0.78 -2.52 5.43
CA ARG A 39 -0.41 -3.15 4.85
C ARG A 39 -1.65 -2.34 5.13
N GLY A 40 -2.64 -2.40 4.25
CA GLY A 40 -3.96 -1.82 4.50
C GLY A 40 -4.84 -1.71 3.27
N PRO A 41 -6.15 -1.60 3.44
CA PRO A 41 -7.06 -1.38 2.33
C PRO A 41 -6.92 0.07 1.82
N THR A 42 -6.99 0.24 0.50
CA THR A 42 -7.45 1.52 -0.05
C THR A 42 -8.96 1.57 0.06
N LEU A 43 -9.51 2.76 0.19
CA LEU A 43 -10.92 2.98 0.51
C LEU A 43 -11.58 3.95 -0.46
N THR A 44 -12.91 3.98 -0.45
CA THR A 44 -13.72 5.06 -1.04
C THR A 44 -13.49 6.39 -0.31
N GLU A 45 -13.91 7.52 -0.91
CA GLU A 45 -13.74 8.86 -0.33
C GLU A 45 -14.42 9.01 1.04
N ASP A 46 -15.60 8.40 1.22
CA ASP A 46 -16.33 8.33 2.48
C ASP A 46 -15.74 7.32 3.48
N ARG A 47 -14.72 6.55 3.06
CA ARG A 47 -14.04 5.51 3.83
C ARG A 47 -14.96 4.36 4.28
N GLU A 48 -16.11 4.17 3.64
CA GLU A 48 -17.06 3.11 4.00
C GLU A 48 -16.74 1.75 3.35
N GLU A 49 -16.14 1.75 2.15
CA GLU A 49 -15.86 0.53 1.38
C GLU A 49 -14.38 0.43 0.99
N SER A 50 -13.87 -0.81 0.86
CA SER A 50 -12.54 -1.03 0.31
C SER A 50 -12.56 -0.94 -1.22
N THR A 51 -11.55 -0.28 -1.79
CA THR A 51 -11.29 -0.18 -3.23
C THR A 51 -10.06 -0.99 -3.66
N GLY A 52 -9.36 -1.60 -2.71
CA GLY A 52 -8.15 -2.36 -2.97
C GLY A 52 -7.45 -2.83 -1.70
N SER A 53 -6.26 -3.38 -1.89
CA SER A 53 -5.35 -3.83 -0.84
C SER A 53 -3.92 -3.43 -1.20
N LEU A 54 -3.26 -2.71 -0.30
CA LEU A 54 -1.85 -2.37 -0.39
C LEU A 54 -1.04 -3.24 0.57
N HIS A 55 0.09 -3.75 0.08
CA HIS A 55 1.13 -4.35 0.89
C HIS A 55 2.51 -3.84 0.44
N ILE A 56 3.35 -3.49 1.40
CA ILE A 56 4.79 -3.34 1.22
C ILE A 56 5.44 -4.44 2.05
N VAL A 57 6.27 -5.28 1.43
CA VAL A 57 6.77 -6.52 2.04
C VAL A 57 8.20 -6.81 1.64
N ASP A 58 9.03 -7.31 2.56
CA ASP A 58 10.41 -7.74 2.30
C ASP A 58 10.47 -9.24 2.02
N LEU A 59 10.82 -9.65 0.80
CA LEU A 59 10.79 -11.03 0.34
C LEU A 59 12.15 -11.48 -0.21
N PRO A 60 12.46 -12.78 -0.24
CA PRO A 60 13.77 -13.25 -0.70
C PRO A 60 14.05 -12.95 -2.17
N ASP A 61 13.05 -13.06 -3.04
CA ASP A 61 13.18 -12.93 -4.50
C ASP A 61 11.84 -12.67 -5.21
N ASP A 62 11.91 -12.50 -6.53
CA ASP A 62 10.76 -12.24 -7.40
C ASP A 62 9.79 -13.43 -7.47
N GLN A 63 10.23 -14.67 -7.18
CA GLN A 63 9.34 -15.83 -7.12
C GLN A 63 8.47 -15.78 -5.87
N ALA A 64 9.05 -15.44 -4.72
CA ALA A 64 8.32 -15.23 -3.47
C ALA A 64 7.30 -14.08 -3.61
N LEU A 65 7.64 -13.01 -4.34
CA LEU A 65 6.69 -11.95 -4.70
C LEU A 65 5.48 -12.50 -5.46
N LYS A 66 5.70 -13.36 -6.46
CA LYS A 66 4.59 -13.94 -7.24
C LYS A 66 3.68 -14.80 -6.37
N THR A 67 4.24 -15.61 -5.47
CA THR A 67 3.47 -16.37 -4.48
C THR A 67 2.68 -15.43 -3.56
N PHE A 68 3.33 -14.40 -3.01
CA PHE A 68 2.66 -13.44 -2.12
C PHE A 68 1.47 -12.75 -2.80
N ALA A 69 1.63 -12.34 -4.06
CA ALA A 69 0.61 -11.59 -4.80
C ALA A 69 -0.52 -12.45 -5.37
N TYR A 70 -0.23 -13.69 -5.78
CA TYR A 70 -1.16 -14.50 -6.57
C TYR A 70 -1.67 -15.75 -5.88
N ASP A 71 -1.07 -16.18 -4.77
CA ASP A 71 -1.61 -17.30 -3.98
C ASP A 71 -2.49 -16.78 -2.81
N GLU A 72 -2.70 -15.46 -2.73
CA GLU A 72 -3.51 -14.85 -1.67
C GLU A 72 -5.02 -14.98 -1.95
N PRO A 73 -5.86 -15.18 -0.91
CA PRO A 73 -7.28 -15.49 -1.08
C PRO A 73 -8.08 -14.48 -1.90
N TYR A 74 -7.80 -13.17 -1.81
CA TYR A 74 -8.52 -12.18 -2.60
C TYR A 74 -8.18 -12.28 -4.08
N TYR A 75 -6.92 -12.55 -4.43
CA TYR A 75 -6.56 -12.78 -5.83
C TYR A 75 -7.19 -14.07 -6.36
N LEU A 76 -7.05 -15.18 -5.62
CA LEU A 76 -7.59 -16.48 -6.01
C LEU A 76 -9.12 -16.49 -6.11
N GLY A 77 -9.79 -15.73 -5.24
CA GLY A 77 -11.24 -15.53 -5.26
C GLY A 77 -11.71 -14.60 -6.40
N GLY A 78 -10.81 -13.93 -7.09
CA GLY A 78 -11.13 -12.98 -8.15
C GLY A 78 -11.69 -11.65 -7.63
N ALA A 79 -11.23 -11.17 -6.47
CA ALA A 79 -11.64 -9.88 -5.93
C ALA A 79 -10.91 -8.70 -6.58
N PHE A 80 -9.74 -8.91 -7.19
CA PHE A 80 -8.98 -7.85 -7.86
C PHE A 80 -9.24 -7.80 -9.37
N ASP A 81 -9.36 -6.58 -9.89
CA ASP A 81 -9.34 -6.30 -11.34
C ASP A 81 -7.90 -6.19 -11.86
N THR A 82 -7.02 -5.56 -11.07
CA THR A 82 -5.59 -5.43 -11.39
C THR A 82 -4.74 -5.67 -10.15
N VAL A 83 -3.53 -6.20 -10.36
CA VAL A 83 -2.50 -6.31 -9.32
C VAL A 83 -1.21 -5.73 -9.86
N GLU A 84 -0.78 -4.61 -9.29
CA GLU A 84 0.48 -3.95 -9.62
C GLU A 84 1.58 -4.42 -8.68
N LEU A 85 2.74 -4.71 -9.25
CA LEU A 85 3.91 -5.22 -8.54
C LEU A 85 5.13 -4.40 -8.93
N TYR A 86 5.82 -3.83 -7.94
CA TYR A 86 7.06 -3.10 -8.14
C TYR A 86 8.10 -3.54 -7.11
N ARG A 87 9.38 -3.49 -7.47
CA ARG A 87 10.42 -3.39 -6.43
C ARG A 87 10.27 -2.04 -5.74
N PHE A 88 10.57 -2.01 -4.45
CA PHE A 88 10.41 -0.84 -3.61
C PHE A 88 11.73 -0.48 -2.95
N HIS A 89 12.14 0.78 -3.07
CA HIS A 89 13.28 1.31 -2.32
C HIS A 89 12.76 2.21 -1.20
N ASN A 90 12.73 1.69 0.03
CA ASN A 90 12.22 2.43 1.19
C ASN A 90 13.22 3.49 1.68
N HIS A 91 12.90 4.76 1.42
CA HIS A 91 13.68 5.92 1.87
C HIS A 91 13.45 6.25 3.34
N THR A 92 12.30 5.87 3.91
CA THR A 92 12.01 6.13 5.33
C THR A 92 12.74 5.19 6.29
N GLY A 93 13.21 4.03 5.80
CA GLY A 93 13.95 3.06 6.60
C GLY A 93 13.17 2.48 7.78
N ARG A 94 11.84 2.60 7.77
CA ARG A 94 10.93 2.11 8.82
C ARG A 94 9.73 1.38 8.24
N THR A 95 9.03 0.68 9.11
CA THR A 95 7.73 0.06 8.89
C THR A 95 6.59 0.98 9.34
N MET A 96 5.36 0.64 8.94
CA MET A 96 4.16 1.36 9.36
C MET A 96 3.92 1.31 10.88
N TRP A 97 4.39 0.26 11.57
CA TRP A 97 4.24 0.10 13.01
C TRP A 97 5.18 1.00 13.82
N GLU A 98 6.27 1.46 13.21
CA GLU A 98 7.20 2.40 13.83
C GLU A 98 6.76 3.86 13.68
N PHE A 99 5.67 4.12 12.94
CA PHE A 99 5.03 5.43 12.88
C PHE A 99 4.18 5.68 14.13
N THR A 100 4.69 6.52 15.05
CA THR A 100 4.06 6.80 16.36
C THR A 100 3.62 8.25 16.53
N THR A 101 3.81 9.08 15.51
CA THR A 101 3.53 10.52 15.52
C THR A 101 2.16 10.87 14.95
N ALA A 102 1.21 9.94 15.05
CA ALA A 102 -0.13 10.12 14.51
C ALA A 102 -0.83 11.34 15.14
N VAL A 103 -1.43 12.18 14.30
CA VAL A 103 -2.12 13.40 14.75
C VAL A 103 -3.64 13.20 14.66
N GLU A 104 -4.35 13.48 15.76
CA GLU A 104 -5.81 13.40 15.82
C GLU A 104 -6.45 14.30 14.75
N GLY A 105 -7.42 13.75 14.02
CA GLY A 105 -8.14 14.46 12.96
C GLY A 105 -7.52 14.37 11.57
N LEU A 106 -6.30 13.83 11.43
CA LEU A 106 -5.74 13.54 10.10
C LEU A 106 -6.24 12.20 9.55
N GLY A 107 -6.51 12.18 8.25
CA GLY A 107 -6.74 10.95 7.49
C GLY A 107 -5.42 10.36 7.01
N ARG A 108 -5.46 9.06 6.66
CA ARG A 108 -4.34 8.38 6.00
C ARG A 108 -4.60 8.16 4.53
N TYR A 109 -3.53 8.21 3.74
CA TYR A 109 -3.60 8.15 2.28
C TYR A 109 -2.43 7.36 1.70
N LEU A 110 -2.71 6.60 0.65
CA LEU A 110 -1.73 6.13 -0.31
C LEU A 110 -1.61 7.17 -1.42
N VAL A 111 -0.40 7.62 -1.72
CA VAL A 111 -0.10 8.57 -2.79
C VAL A 111 0.88 7.92 -3.76
N LEU A 112 0.53 7.88 -5.03
CA LEU A 112 1.32 7.32 -6.13
C LEU A 112 1.66 8.41 -7.14
N THR A 113 2.88 8.37 -7.66
CA THR A 113 3.38 9.35 -8.64
C THR A 113 4.17 8.64 -9.73
N LYS A 114 4.29 9.26 -10.91
CA LYS A 114 5.05 8.75 -12.06
C LYS A 114 6.29 9.60 -12.40
N ASP A 115 6.68 10.49 -11.48
CA ASP A 115 7.83 11.35 -11.65
C ASP A 115 9.12 10.72 -11.09
N GLY A 116 10.24 11.43 -11.27
CA GLY A 116 11.55 10.96 -10.86
C GLY A 116 11.76 10.94 -9.34
N PRO A 117 12.85 10.29 -8.87
CA PRO A 117 13.17 10.19 -7.45
C PRO A 117 13.38 11.57 -6.83
N ARG A 118 12.91 11.76 -5.60
CA ARG A 118 13.00 13.02 -4.86
C ARG A 118 13.16 12.77 -3.37
N PRO A 119 14.10 13.41 -2.65
CA PRO A 119 14.12 13.35 -1.20
C PRO A 119 12.86 13.99 -0.59
N LEU A 120 12.22 13.30 0.35
CA LEU A 120 11.09 13.83 1.12
C LEU A 120 11.29 13.53 2.60
N THR A 121 11.01 14.52 3.45
CA THR A 121 11.07 14.41 4.91
C THR A 121 9.87 15.13 5.50
N SER A 122 9.10 14.46 6.35
CA SER A 122 8.00 15.03 7.12
C SER A 122 7.62 14.07 8.25
N ASP A 123 7.16 14.63 9.37
CA ASP A 123 6.64 13.85 10.51
C ASP A 123 5.30 13.15 10.18
N HIS A 124 4.70 13.47 9.03
CA HIS A 124 3.47 12.86 8.53
C HIS A 124 3.68 11.79 7.45
N LEU A 125 4.93 11.52 7.05
CA LEU A 125 5.22 10.36 6.21
C LEU A 125 5.15 9.11 7.07
N ILE A 126 4.39 8.09 6.67
CA ILE A 126 4.37 6.79 7.34
C ILE A 126 5.49 5.94 6.74
N VAL A 127 5.40 5.68 5.44
CA VAL A 127 6.42 5.00 4.62
C VAL A 127 6.55 5.75 3.29
N TYR A 128 7.76 5.94 2.78
CA TYR A 128 7.99 6.56 1.47
C TYR A 128 9.14 5.87 0.75
N GLY A 129 9.00 5.70 -0.57
CA GLY A 129 10.01 5.05 -1.39
C GLY A 129 9.79 5.19 -2.90
N ASP A 130 10.79 4.76 -3.65
CA ASP A 130 10.73 4.67 -5.11
C ASP A 130 10.11 3.33 -5.55
N LEU A 131 9.35 3.37 -6.63
CA LEU A 131 8.82 2.21 -7.35
C LEU A 131 9.73 1.91 -8.53
N LEU A 132 10.14 0.64 -8.67
CA LEU A 132 11.00 0.20 -9.76
C LEU A 132 10.39 -0.98 -10.53
N ASP A 133 10.54 -0.93 -11.86
CA ASP A 133 10.36 -2.06 -12.77
C ASP A 133 11.74 -2.61 -13.14
N GLY A 134 12.11 -3.75 -12.56
CA GLY A 134 13.49 -4.21 -12.53
C GLY A 134 14.38 -3.19 -11.79
N ASP A 135 15.32 -2.59 -12.50
CA ASP A 135 16.22 -1.55 -11.98
C ASP A 135 15.84 -0.15 -12.49
N VAL A 136 14.72 -0.02 -13.22
CA VAL A 136 14.24 1.24 -13.79
C VAL A 136 13.26 1.89 -12.84
N HIS A 137 13.55 3.13 -12.43
CA HIS A 137 12.61 3.97 -11.67
C HIS A 137 11.37 4.27 -12.52
N VAL A 138 10.18 3.97 -11.99
CA VAL A 138 8.90 4.20 -12.68
C VAL A 138 7.97 5.15 -11.91
N GLY A 139 8.30 5.48 -10.66
CA GLY A 139 7.46 6.34 -9.85
C GLY A 139 7.85 6.34 -8.39
N ARG A 140 7.00 6.92 -7.55
CA ARG A 140 7.18 6.96 -6.10
C ARG A 140 5.87 6.63 -5.41
N ALA A 141 5.95 5.98 -4.26
CA ALA A 141 4.81 5.67 -3.41
C ALA A 141 5.04 6.20 -2.00
N ALA A 142 4.00 6.77 -1.41
CA ALA A 142 3.98 7.16 -0.02
C ALA A 142 2.70 6.75 0.68
N LEU A 143 2.85 6.33 1.92
CA LEU A 143 1.79 6.30 2.91
C LEU A 143 1.95 7.52 3.80
N VAL A 144 0.91 8.32 3.97
CA VAL A 144 1.00 9.61 4.66
C VAL A 144 -0.23 9.87 5.53
N GLU A 145 -0.06 10.68 6.57
CA GLU A 145 -1.17 11.38 7.23
C GLU A 145 -1.34 12.79 6.64
N ALA A 146 -2.58 13.19 6.39
CA ALA A 146 -2.92 14.50 5.85
C ALA A 146 -4.36 14.89 6.22
N PRO A 147 -4.73 16.19 6.23
CA PRO A 147 -6.11 16.60 6.50
C PRO A 147 -7.07 16.17 5.38
N ASP A 148 -6.60 16.10 4.14
CA ASP A 148 -7.37 15.70 2.97
C ASP A 148 -6.44 15.16 1.85
N ALA A 149 -7.04 14.65 0.77
CA ALA A 149 -6.31 14.09 -0.37
C ALA A 149 -5.42 15.11 -1.10
N THR A 150 -5.84 16.38 -1.13
CA THR A 150 -5.08 17.47 -1.78
C THR A 150 -3.78 17.71 -1.01
N ALA A 151 -3.87 17.87 0.32
CA ALA A 151 -2.70 18.02 1.17
C ALA A 151 -1.76 16.79 1.11
N ALA A 152 -2.32 15.59 0.95
CA ALA A 152 -1.54 14.37 0.74
C ALA A 152 -0.73 14.43 -0.58
N ALA A 153 -1.34 14.88 -1.68
CA ALA A 153 -0.66 15.07 -2.96
C ALA A 153 0.42 16.17 -2.89
N GLU A 154 0.09 17.31 -2.26
CA GLU A 154 1.02 18.43 -2.07
C GLU A 154 2.27 18.02 -1.28
N LEU A 155 2.12 17.14 -0.28
CA LEU A 155 3.24 16.61 0.49
C LEU A 155 4.27 15.88 -0.39
N LEU A 156 3.80 15.21 -1.45
CA LEU A 156 4.67 14.53 -2.41
C LEU A 156 5.23 15.43 -3.51
N GLN A 157 4.82 16.70 -3.52
CA GLN A 157 5.24 17.72 -4.48
C GLN A 157 4.98 17.28 -5.93
N ALA A 158 3.87 16.59 -6.18
CA ALA A 158 3.49 16.07 -7.49
C ALA A 158 2.06 16.47 -7.84
N ALA A 159 1.89 17.21 -8.94
CA ALA A 159 0.60 17.74 -9.37
C ALA A 159 -0.37 16.66 -9.89
N ASP A 160 0.17 15.60 -10.51
CA ASP A 160 -0.59 14.51 -11.11
C ASP A 160 -0.55 13.23 -10.24
N ALA A 161 -0.49 13.41 -8.92
CA ALA A 161 -0.49 12.28 -7.99
C ALA A 161 -1.85 11.56 -7.99
N GLU A 162 -1.82 10.23 -7.99
CA GLU A 162 -2.99 9.40 -7.71
C GLU A 162 -3.07 9.20 -6.20
N VAL A 163 -4.16 9.63 -5.58
CA VAL A 163 -4.35 9.61 -4.12
C VAL A 163 -5.54 8.73 -3.76
N HIS A 164 -5.33 7.81 -2.83
CA HIS A 164 -6.37 6.94 -2.29
C HIS A 164 -6.47 7.14 -0.78
N PRO A 165 -7.67 7.35 -0.22
CA PRO A 165 -7.89 7.09 1.20
C PRO A 165 -7.39 5.69 1.55
N TRP A 166 -6.63 5.59 2.62
CA TRP A 166 -6.01 4.35 3.09
C TRP A 166 -6.05 4.33 4.61
N GLU A 167 -5.90 3.16 5.22
CA GLU A 167 -5.76 3.01 6.67
C GLU A 167 -4.84 1.85 7.04
N PHE A 168 -4.35 1.82 8.28
CA PHE A 168 -3.58 0.68 8.78
C PHE A 168 -4.42 -0.60 8.70
N GLY A 169 -3.93 -1.57 7.95
CA GLY A 169 -4.51 -2.90 7.87
C GLY A 169 -4.12 -3.77 9.07
N GLY A 170 -4.95 -4.77 9.31
CA GLY A 170 -4.77 -5.73 10.40
C GLY A 170 -6.05 -6.50 10.62
N ARG A 171 -6.01 -7.43 11.56
CA ARG A 171 -7.20 -8.14 12.03
C ARG A 171 -8.02 -7.18 12.90
N ARG A 172 -9.32 -7.08 12.65
CA ARG A 172 -10.26 -6.21 13.37
C ARG A 172 -11.57 -6.92 13.66
#